data_AF-A0A2R6LYK7-F1
#
_entry.id   AF-A0A2R6LYK7-F1
#
_cell.length_a   1.000
_cell.length_b   1.000
_cell.length_c   1.000
_cell.angle_alpha   90.00
_cell.angle_beta   90.00
_cell.angle_gamma   90.00
#
_symmetry.space_group_name_H-M   'P 1'
#
loop_
_entity.id
_entity.type
_entity.pdbx_description
1 polymer ?
#
loop_
_entity_poly.entity_id
_entity_poly.type
_entity_poly.pdbx_seq_one_letter_code
_entity_poly.pdbx_strand_id
1 'polypeptide(L)' 'MFGKLGLKGIVGVLLLLGGIGVVAYENPVIAAGIGLVVVGFVLTAWGLVSGLLSSFGMGGMMGGGGGFD' A
#
# COMPACT_ATOMS: atom_id res chain seq x y z
N MET A 1 0.04 -0.41 12.15
CA MET A 1 1.23 -0.07 11.34
C MET A 1 1.55 1.43 11.28
N PHE A 2 0.67 2.32 11.77
CA PHE A 2 0.86 3.78 11.77
C PHE A 2 2.19 4.27 12.38
N GLY A 3 2.79 3.54 13.32
CA GLY A 3 4.12 3.84 13.85
C GLY A 3 5.29 3.69 12.84
N LYS A 4 5.11 2.96 11.73
CA LYS A 4 6.15 2.73 10.71
C LYS A 4 6.03 3.68 9.49
N LEU A 5 4.94 4.42 9.37
CA LEU A 5 4.66 5.32 8.24
C LEU A 5 5.47 6.64 8.31
N GLY A 6 6.02 6.96 9.49
CA GLY A 6 6.62 8.27 9.76
C GLY A 6 5.60 9.41 9.61
N LEU A 7 5.98 10.63 9.99
CA LEU A 7 5.10 11.80 9.90
C LEU A 7 4.59 12.01 8.45
N LYS A 8 5.48 11.81 7.46
CA LYS A 8 5.17 12.01 6.04
C LYS A 8 4.11 11.02 5.54
N GLY A 9 4.19 9.75 5.91
CA GLY A 9 3.20 8.75 5.50
C GLY A 9 1.83 9.01 6.12
N ILE A 10 1.79 9.43 7.39
CA ILE A 10 0.52 9.79 8.06
C ILE A 10 -0.12 11.01 7.38
N VAL A 11 0.65 12.07 7.12
CA VAL A 11 0.16 13.26 6.40
C VAL A 11 -0.35 12.89 5.01
N GLY A 12 0.35 12.02 4.29
CA GLY A 12 -0.09 11.53 2.98
C GLY A 12 -1.44 10.80 3.05
N VAL A 13 -1.63 9.90 4.02
CA VAL A 13 -2.90 9.20 4.22
C VAL A 13 -4.03 10.17 4.57
N LEU A 14 -3.77 11.16 5.43
CA LEU A 14 -4.77 12.18 5.77
C LEU A 14 -5.17 13.03 4.56
N LEU A 15 -4.21 13.45 3.73
CA LEU A 15 -4.50 14.18 2.50
C LEU A 15 -5.29 13.33 1.50
N LEU A 16 -4.96 12.04 1.39
CA LEU A 16 -5.67 11.11 0.52
C LEU A 16 -7.14 10.95 0.96
N LEU A 17 -7.35 10.68 2.25
CA LEU A 17 -8.70 10.55 2.82
C LEU A 17 -9.47 11.88 2.73
N GLY A 18 -8.80 13.01 2.97
CA GLY A 18 -9.37 14.34 2.82
C GLY A 18 -9.82 14.62 1.38
N GLY A 19 -8.96 14.35 0.40
CA GLY A 19 -9.27 14.53 -1.02
C GLY A 19 -10.44 13.66 -1.48
N ILE A 20 -10.45 12.37 -1.12
CA ILE A 20 -11.59 11.49 -1.41
C ILE A 20 -12.86 11.98 -0.70
N GLY A 21 -12.75 12.45 0.55
CA GLY A 21 -13.87 12.99 1.32
C GLY A 21 -14.48 14.24 0.68
N VAL A 22 -13.66 15.15 0.16
CA VAL A 22 -14.12 16.34 -0.58
C VAL A 22 -14.87 15.92 -1.84
N VAL A 23 -14.32 14.98 -2.62
CA VAL A 23 -15.01 14.49 -3.82
C VAL A 23 -16.31 13.78 -3.47
N ALA A 24 -16.32 12.99 -2.38
CA ALA A 24 -17.50 12.25 -1.93
C ALA A 24 -18.64 13.17 -1.49
N TYR A 25 -18.32 14.38 -1.01
CA TYR A 25 -19.32 15.39 -0.66
C TYR A 25 -20.11 15.87 -1.87
N GLU A 26 -19.45 16.00 -3.03
CA GLU A 26 -20.08 16.53 -4.24
C GLU A 26 -20.61 15.42 -5.17
N ASN A 27 -19.85 14.34 -5.35
CA ASN A 27 -20.28 13.21 -6.15
C ASN A 27 -19.74 11.85 -5.62
N PRO A 28 -20.60 11.05 -4.95
CA PRO A 28 -20.17 9.78 -4.36
C PRO A 28 -19.76 8.74 -5.41
N VAL A 29 -20.31 8.80 -6.63
CA VAL A 29 -19.96 7.87 -7.70
C VAL A 29 -18.54 8.13 -8.19
N ILE A 30 -18.17 9.39 -8.36
CA ILE A 30 -16.79 9.77 -8.74
C ILE A 30 -15.82 9.39 -7.62
N ALA A 31 -16.18 9.65 -6.36
CA ALA A 31 -15.34 9.26 -5.22
C ALA A 31 -15.12 7.75 -5.15
N ALA A 32 -16.14 6.93 -5.44
CA ALA A 32 -16.00 5.48 -5.53
C ALA A 32 -15.03 5.06 -6.65
N GLY A 33 -15.11 5.70 -7.82
CA GLY A 33 -14.16 5.48 -8.92
C GLY A 33 -12.72 5.82 -8.53
N ILE A 34 -12.50 6.97 -7.89
CA ILE A 34 -11.17 7.37 -7.38
C ILE A 34 -10.69 6.39 -6.31
N GLY A 35 -11.56 5.97 -5.40
CA GLY A 35 -11.24 4.99 -4.37
C GLY A 35 -10.74 3.68 -4.98
N LEU A 36 -11.40 3.17 -6.03
CA LEU A 36 -10.95 1.99 -6.75
C LEU A 36 -9.57 2.18 -7.40
N VAL A 37 -9.32 3.33 -8.02
CA VAL A 37 -8.01 3.66 -8.60
C VAL A 37 -6.92 3.64 -7.53
N VAL A 38 -7.17 4.25 -6.37
CA VAL A 38 -6.22 4.26 -5.24
C VAL A 38 -5.93 2.85 -4.75
N VAL A 39 -6.96 2.02 -4.56
CA VAL A 39 -6.79 0.62 -4.14
C VAL A 39 -5.96 -0.15 -5.17
N GLY A 40 -6.29 -0.03 -6.45
CA GLY A 40 -5.53 -0.67 -7.54
C GLY A 40 -4.07 -0.22 -7.56
N PHE A 41 -3.80 1.06 -7.32
CA PHE A 41 -2.45 1.60 -7.24
C PHE A 41 -1.67 1.01 -6.07
N VAL A 42 -2.27 0.93 -4.87
CA VAL A 42 -1.62 0.33 -3.69
C VAL A 42 -1.30 -1.14 -3.93
N LEU A 43 -2.24 -1.91 -4.51
CA LEU A 43 -2.00 -3.31 -4.87
C LEU A 43 -0.86 -3.45 -5.89
N THR A 44 -0.84 -2.59 -6.90
CA THR A 44 0.20 -2.58 -7.93
C THR A 44 1.57 -2.26 -7.32
N ALA A 45 1.67 -1.18 -6.53
CA ALA A 45 2.90 -0.78 -5.87
C ALA A 45 3.41 -1.87 -4.92
N TRP A 46 2.51 -2.53 -4.18
CA TRP A 46 2.89 -3.63 -3.30
C TRP A 46 3.40 -4.85 -4.07
N GLY A 47 2.78 -5.20 -5.20
CA GLY A 47 3.25 -6.26 -6.10
C GLY A 47 4.64 -5.96 -6.66
N LEU A 48 4.86 -4.72 -7.12
CA LEU A 48 6.16 -4.26 -7.62
C LEU A 48 7.24 -4.33 -6.53
N VAL A 49 6.98 -3.77 -5.35
CA VAL A 49 7.94 -3.78 -4.23
C VAL A 49 8.25 -5.20 -3.77
N SER A 50 7.21 -6.04 -3.62
CA SER A 50 7.40 -7.44 -3.21
C SER A 50 8.20 -8.24 -4.24
N GLY A 51 7.96 -8.01 -5.53
CA GLY A 51 8.73 -8.61 -6.62
C GLY A 51 10.19 -8.17 -6.62
N LEU A 52 10.45 -6.86 -6.41
CA LEU A 52 11.80 -6.31 -6.30
C LEU A 52 12.56 -6.88 -5.09
N LEU A 53 11.92 -6.93 -3.91
CA LEU A 53 12.52 -7.48 -2.69
C LEU A 53 12.80 -8.99 -2.82
N SER A 54 11.91 -9.72 -3.49
CA SER A 54 12.13 -11.12 -3.83
C SER A 54 13.34 -11.29 -4.75
N SER A 55 13.48 -10.40 -5.75
CA SER A 55 14.60 -10.39 -6.70
C SER A 55 15.93 -10.05 -6.04
N PHE A 56 15.93 -9.29 -4.95
CA PHE A 56 17.12 -9.03 -4.12
C PHE A 56 17.44 -10.12 -3.09
N GLY A 57 16.83 -11.31 -3.20
CA GLY A 57 17.12 -12.47 -2.33
C GLY A 57 16.50 -12.39 -0.94
N MET A 58 15.82 -11.29 -0.60
CA MET A 58 15.10 -11.12 0.67
C MET A 58 13.78 -11.90 0.73
N GLY A 59 13.32 -12.46 -0.39
CA GLY A 59 12.15 -13.36 -0.42
C GLY A 59 12.42 -14.80 0.03
N GLY A 60 13.68 -15.24 0.02
CA GLY A 60 14.07 -16.64 0.31
C GLY A 60 14.54 -16.90 1.74
N MET A 61 14.95 -15.88 2.49
CA MET A 61 15.51 -16.06 3.85
C MET A 61 14.50 -16.43 4.93
N MET A 62 13.20 -16.48 4.62
CA MET A 62 12.14 -16.96 5.54
C MET A 62 11.83 -18.45 5.39
N GLY A 63 12.49 -19.18 4.49
CA GLY A 63 12.28 -20.62 4.22
C GLY A 63 13.44 -21.55 4.61
N GLY A 64 14.43 -21.06 5.38
CA GLY A 64 15.62 -21.84 5.77
C GLY A 64 15.49 -22.49 7.14
N GLY A 65 14.53 -23.39 7.32
CA GLY A 65 14.35 -24.18 8.54
C GLY A 65 14.12 -25.64 8.20
N GLY A 66 15.19 -26.34 7.80
CA GLY A 66 15.13 -27.73 7.36
C GLY A 66 16.51 -28.38 7.36
N GLY A 67 17.22 -28.29 8.48
CA GLY A 67 18.34 -29.17 8.79
C GLY A 67 17.85 -30.22 9.78
N PHE A 68 17.58 -31.43 9.28
CA PHE A 68 17.51 -32.63 10.11
C PHE A 68 18.91 -33.24 10.12
N ASP A 69 19.66 -32.97 11.19
CA ASP A 69 20.71 -33.82 11.73
C ASP A 69 20.46 -33.95 13.24
#